data_AF-A0A358MEP5-F1
#
_entry.id   AF-A0A358MEP5-F1
#
_cell.length_a   1.000
_cell.length_b   1.000
_cell.length_c   1.000
_cell.angle_alpha   90.00
_cell.angle_beta   90.00
_cell.angle_gamma   90.00
#
_symmetry.space_group_name_H-M   'P 1'
#
loop_
_entity.id
_entity.type
_entity.pdbx_description
1 polymer ?
#
loop_
_entity_poly.entity_id
_entity_poly.type
_entity_poly.pdbx_seq_one_letter_code
_entity_poly.pdbx_strand_id
1 'polypeptide(L)' 'MKAPNDNPADPFKKALAEATKVMANDPELTIAYSVDPSGVSGDTMRLPQVSRRMTRDEELLARGTADAL' A
#
# COMPACT_ATOMS: atom_id res chain seq x y z
N MET A 1 16.75 9.22 22.43
CA MET A 1 15.75 8.36 21.76
C MET A 1 15.53 8.93 20.37
N LYS A 2 15.81 8.16 19.30
CA LYS A 2 15.47 8.61 17.93
C LYS A 2 13.96 8.85 17.91
N ALA A 3 13.51 10.03 17.46
CA ALA A 3 12.10 10.21 17.12
C ALA A 3 11.69 9.04 16.21
N PRO A 4 10.53 8.40 16.42
CA PRO A 4 10.05 7.43 15.47
C PRO A 4 10.08 8.10 14.11
N ASN A 5 10.61 7.40 13.11
CA ASN A 5 10.60 7.90 11.75
C ASN A 5 9.13 7.77 11.28
N ASP A 6 8.26 8.64 11.81
CA ASP A 6 6.83 8.68 11.52
C ASP A 6 6.72 9.25 10.12
N ASN A 7 6.92 8.39 9.13
CA ASN A 7 6.41 8.66 7.82
C ASN A 7 4.88 8.69 7.98
N PRO A 8 4.23 9.85 7.77
CA PRO A 8 2.81 9.97 8.00
C PRO A 8 1.99 9.01 7.12
N ALA A 9 2.58 8.52 6.02
CA ALA A 9 1.94 7.55 5.13
C ALA A 9 1.93 6.11 5.69
N ASP A 10 2.68 5.79 6.74
CA ASP A 10 2.78 4.41 7.24
C ASP A 10 1.46 3.87 7.81
N PRO A 11 0.68 4.63 8.61
CA PRO A 11 -0.68 4.24 9.00
C PRO A 11 -1.59 3.96 7.79
N PHE A 12 -1.52 4.81 6.76
CA PHE A 12 -2.30 4.62 5.54
C PHE A 12 -1.88 3.33 4.81
N LYS A 13 -0.58 3.15 4.56
CA LYS A 13 -0.03 1.95 3.91
C LYS A 13 -0.37 0.67 4.68
N LYS A 14 -0.33 0.72 6.01
CA LYS A 14 -0.74 -0.41 6.84
C LYS A 14 -2.24 -0.70 6.69
N ALA A 15 -3.09 0.31 6.81
CA ALA A 15 -4.53 0.15 6.70
C ALA A 15 -4.95 -0.35 5.32
N LEU A 16 -4.37 0.20 4.25
CA LEU A 16 -4.62 -0.24 2.87
C LEU A 16 -4.19 -1.69 2.68
N ALA A 17 -2.98 -2.06 3.12
CA ALA A 17 -2.49 -3.43 2.99
C ALA A 17 -3.39 -4.44 3.70
N GLU A 18 -3.80 -4.16 4.93
CA GLU A 18 -4.68 -5.05 5.69
C GLU A 18 -6.07 -5.15 5.06
N ALA A 19 -6.62 -4.03 4.57
CA ALA A 19 -7.88 -4.04 3.83
C ALA A 19 -7.77 -4.89 2.56
N THR A 20 -6.71 -4.74 1.78
CA THR A 20 -6.47 -5.53 0.56
C THR A 20 -6.39 -7.03 0.86
N LYS A 21 -5.64 -7.45 1.88
CA LYS A 21 -5.56 -8.86 2.30
C LYS A 21 -6.92 -9.44 2.65
N VAL A 22 -7.72 -8.68 3.40
CA VAL A 22 -9.08 -9.10 3.79
C VAL A 22 -9.99 -9.21 2.57
N MET A 23 -9.95 -8.23 1.67
CA MET A 23 -10.73 -8.24 0.42
C MET A 23 -10.33 -9.38 -0.52
N ALA A 24 -9.04 -9.71 -0.57
CA ALA A 24 -8.51 -10.85 -1.33
C ALA A 24 -8.74 -12.21 -0.64
N ASN A 25 -9.25 -12.22 0.61
CA ASN A 25 -9.36 -13.41 1.45
C ASN A 25 -8.04 -14.18 1.59
N ASP A 26 -6.92 -13.45 1.62
CA ASP A 26 -5.57 -13.99 1.70
C ASP A 26 -4.75 -13.21 2.75
N PRO A 27 -4.59 -13.77 3.96
CA PRO A 27 -3.84 -13.13 5.04
C PRO A 27 -2.31 -13.21 4.84
N GLU A 28 -1.82 -14.13 4.01
CA GLU A 28 -0.39 -14.31 3.72
C GLU A 28 0.07 -13.45 2.54
N LEU A 29 -0.87 -12.87 1.78
CA LEU A 29 -0.61 -11.92 0.70
C LEU A 29 0.33 -10.79 1.15
N THR A 30 1.47 -10.71 0.48
CA THR A 30 2.48 -9.69 0.73
C THR A 30 2.19 -8.44 -0.09
N ILE A 31 2.05 -7.29 0.57
CA ILE A 31 1.84 -6.00 -0.09
C ILE A 31 3.15 -5.22 -0.10
N ALA A 32 3.62 -4.84 -1.30
CA ALA A 32 4.83 -4.05 -1.49
C ALA A 32 4.51 -2.70 -2.16
N TYR A 33 5.02 -1.61 -1.59
CA TYR A 33 4.84 -0.27 -2.13
C TYR A 33 6.05 0.13 -2.99
N SER A 34 5.85 0.34 -4.30
CA SER A 34 6.92 0.68 -5.25
C SER A 34 6.52 1.80 -6.22
N VAL A 35 7.51 2.39 -6.87
CA VAL A 35 7.34 3.28 -8.03
C VAL A 35 7.25 2.51 -9.35
N ASP A 36 7.55 1.21 -9.34
CA ASP A 36 7.40 0.33 -10.49
C ASP A 36 5.92 0.10 -10.83
N PRO A 37 5.60 -0.35 -12.06
CA PRO A 37 4.24 -0.71 -12.44
C PRO A 37 3.60 -1.70 -11.45
N SER A 38 2.35 -1.41 -11.10
CA SER A 38 1.56 -2.22 -10.18
C SER A 38 1.14 -3.54 -10.81
N GLY A 39 0.92 -4.54 -9.96
CA GLY A 39 0.50 -5.86 -10.40
C GLY A 39 0.66 -6.91 -9.32
N VAL A 40 0.17 -8.11 -9.59
CA VAL A 40 0.25 -9.27 -8.71
C VAL A 40 1.24 -10.28 -9.30
N SER A 41 2.12 -10.84 -8.48
CA SER A 41 3.09 -11.85 -8.89
C SER A 41 3.24 -12.88 -7.78
N GLY A 42 2.64 -14.06 -7.97
CA GLY A 42 2.48 -15.03 -6.88
C GLY A 42 1.72 -14.39 -5.71
N ASP A 43 2.23 -14.58 -4.49
CA ASP A 43 1.64 -14.03 -3.26
C ASP A 43 2.12 -12.60 -2.96
N THR A 44 2.66 -11.88 -3.94
CA THR A 44 3.08 -10.48 -3.77
C THR A 44 2.28 -9.56 -4.67
N MET A 45 1.54 -8.64 -4.07
CA MET A 45 0.89 -7.54 -4.76
C MET A 45 1.72 -6.26 -4.61
N ARG A 46 2.07 -5.65 -5.75
CA ARG A 46 2.76 -4.36 -5.80
C ARG A 46 1.75 -3.23 -5.99
N LEU A 47 1.73 -2.30 -5.04
CA LEU A 47 0.92 -1.09 -5.06
C LEU A 47 1.77 0.16 -5.29
N PRO A 48 1.19 1.24 -5.82
CA PRO A 48 1.86 2.53 -5.98
C PRO A 48 2.40 3.08 -4.65
N GLN A 49 3.62 3.61 -4.68
CA GLN A 49 4.25 4.24 -3.53
C GLN A 49 3.50 5.52 -3.13
N VAL A 50 3.20 5.64 -1.84
CA VAL A 50 2.70 6.89 -1.23
C VAL A 50 3.84 7.62 -0.54
N SER A 51 4.09 8.87 -0.95
CA SER A 51 5.15 9.70 -0.37
C SER A 51 4.78 10.22 1.02
N ARG A 52 5.78 10.78 1.72
CA ARG A 52 5.55 11.45 3.02
C ARG A 52 4.61 12.65 2.93
N ARG A 53 4.34 13.19 1.73
CA ARG A 53 3.43 14.32 1.55
C ARG A 53 1.96 13.89 1.61
N MET A 54 1.67 12.60 1.41
CA MET A 54 0.32 12.04 1.41
C MET A 54 -0.65 12.92 0.63
N THR A 55 -0.31 13.20 -0.62
CA THR A 55 -1.23 13.98 -1.45
C THR A 55 -2.44 13.12 -1.76
N ARG A 56 -3.61 13.77 -1.88
CA ARG A 56 -4.86 13.09 -2.19
C ARG A 56 -4.76 12.23 -3.46
N ASP A 57 -4.03 12.69 -4.46
CA ASP A 57 -3.85 11.96 -5.72
C ASP A 57 -3.05 10.67 -5.54
N GLU A 58 -2.01 10.69 -4.69
CA GLU A 58 -1.24 9.48 -4.35
C GLU A 58 -2.09 8.47 -3.58
N GLU A 59 -2.91 8.93 -2.62
CA GLU A 59 -3.80 8.06 -1.86
C GLU A 59 -4.88 7.43 -2.76
N LEU A 60 -5.50 8.24 -3.62
CA LEU A 60 -6.50 7.77 -4.58
C LEU A 60 -5.91 6.79 -5.58
N LEU A 61 -4.70 7.05 -6.09
CA LEU A 61 -4.02 6.15 -7.01
C LEU A 61 -3.69 4.81 -6.32
N ALA A 62 -3.11 4.84 -5.13
CA ALA A 62 -2.74 3.63 -4.39
C ALA A 62 -3.97 2.78 -4.07
N ARG A 63 -5.05 3.40 -3.57
CA ARG A 63 -6.29 2.70 -3.27
C ARG A 63 -7.02 2.20 -4.51
N GLY A 64 -7.19 3.05 -5.52
CA GLY A 64 -7.85 2.66 -6.76
C GLY A 64 -7.14 1.51 -7.47
N THR A 65 -5.81 1.44 -7.36
CA THR A 65 -5.04 0.30 -7.85
C THR A 65 -5.26 -0.95 -7.01
N ALA A 66 -5.24 -0.83 -5.67
CA ALA A 66 -5.48 -1.94 -4.77
C ALA A 66 -6.89 -2.54 -4.90
N ASP A 67 -7.89 -1.70 -5.18
CA ASP A 67 -9.28 -2.13 -5.40
C ASP A 67 -9.49 -2.76 -6.79
N ALA A 68 -8.56 -2.57 -7.74
CA ALA A 68 -8.68 -3.03 -9.12
C ALA A 68 -7.91 -4.34 -9.43
N LEU A 69 -6.91 -4.67 -8.61
CA LEU A 69 -6.09 -5.88 -8.72
C LEU A 69 -6.70 -7.04 -7.93
#